data_AF-A0A926VLY1-F1
#
_entry.id   AF-A0A926VLY1-F1
#
_cell.length_a   1.000
_cell.length_b   1.000
_cell.length_c   1.000
_cell.angle_alpha   90.00
_cell.angle_beta   90.00
_cell.angle_gamma   90.00
#
_symmetry.space_group_name_H-M   'P 1'
#
loop_
_entity.id
_entity.type
_entity.pdbx_description
1 polymer ?
#
loop_
_entity_poly.entity_id
_entity_poly.type
_entity_poly.pdbx_seq_one_letter_code
_entity_poly.pdbx_strand_id
1 'polypeptide(L)'
;MSVVVIGDRQVGKTSMVIALHDPGTKHVKVLTDLKKYYDPDTGLIAGTSRKEEETLLVEVKLPGGEREIQVRWIDTPGEAWEKSKEWQETKLAAWQGIQTEVRKSQAVLLLLPPQRITTEEELRRPDAWTNNLASWLQFFNQNCATVQHILISIHKADLFCDFQAEAKRWRYEQSKGMRWIEYNRDLQHIN
;
A
#
# COMPACT_ATOMS: atom_id res chain seq x y z
N MET A 1 3.72 -12.81 11.73
CA MET A 1 3.96 -11.42 11.31
C MET A 1 2.78 -10.99 10.47
N SER A 2 2.05 -9.95 10.89
CA SER A 2 0.90 -9.42 10.16
C SER A 2 1.25 -8.04 9.60
N VAL A 3 1.06 -7.89 8.29
CA VAL A 3 1.18 -6.60 7.60
C VAL A 3 -0.22 -6.16 7.20
N VAL A 4 -0.57 -4.90 7.48
CA VAL A 4 -1.83 -4.29 7.05
C VAL A 4 -1.56 -3.32 5.92
N VAL A 5 -2.22 -3.50 4.78
CA VAL A 5 -2.11 -2.56 3.63
C VAL A 5 -3.34 -1.67 3.55
N ILE A 6 -3.13 -0.36 3.49
CA ILE A 6 -4.18 0.68 3.44
C ILE A 6 -3.87 1.75 2.39
N GLY A 7 -4.89 2.53 2.00
CA GLY A 7 -4.75 3.65 1.07
C GLY A 7 -6.10 4.04 0.45
N ASP A 8 -6.13 5.16 -0.26
CA ASP A 8 -7.37 5.73 -0.81
C ASP A 8 -8.00 4.88 -1.93
N ARG A 9 -9.19 5.28 -2.39
CA ARG A 9 -9.83 4.69 -3.57
C ARG A 9 -8.91 4.84 -4.78
N GLN A 10 -8.88 3.83 -5.65
CA GLN A 10 -8.18 3.88 -6.94
C GLN A 10 -6.66 4.13 -6.88
N VAL A 11 -6.05 4.12 -5.69
CA VAL A 11 -4.60 4.30 -5.57
C VAL A 11 -3.81 3.16 -6.22
N GLY A 12 -4.46 2.00 -6.44
CA GLY A 12 -3.88 0.84 -7.13
C GLY A 12 -3.73 -0.39 -6.22
N LYS A 13 -4.45 -0.45 -5.09
CA LYS A 13 -4.34 -1.54 -4.12
C LYS A 13 -4.60 -2.90 -4.79
N THR A 14 -5.78 -3.08 -5.37
CA THR A 14 -6.13 -4.33 -6.09
C THR A 14 -5.17 -4.63 -7.24
N SER A 15 -4.77 -3.61 -8.02
CA SER A 15 -3.81 -3.77 -9.11
C SER A 15 -2.44 -4.24 -8.62
N MET A 16 -1.98 -3.79 -7.45
CA MET A 16 -0.74 -4.24 -6.83
C MET A 16 -0.82 -5.72 -6.45
N VAL A 17 -1.91 -6.17 -5.82
CA VAL A 17 -2.10 -7.58 -5.45
C VAL A 17 -2.09 -8.48 -6.69
N ILE A 18 -2.81 -8.07 -7.72
CA ILE A 18 -2.85 -8.78 -9.01
C ILE A 18 -1.46 -8.87 -9.64
N ALA A 19 -0.73 -7.75 -9.69
CA ALA A 19 0.63 -7.72 -10.23
C ALA A 19 1.59 -8.62 -9.43
N LEU A 20 1.39 -8.73 -8.11
CA LEU A 20 2.18 -9.62 -7.25
C LEU A 20 1.80 -11.10 -7.38
N HIS A 21 0.66 -11.44 -7.98
CA HIS A 21 0.29 -12.81 -8.31
C HIS A 21 0.82 -13.23 -9.70
N ASP A 22 1.28 -12.29 -10.52
CA ASP A 22 1.87 -12.58 -11.83
C ASP A 22 3.15 -13.44 -11.68
N PRO A 23 3.29 -14.54 -12.44
CA PRO A 23 4.49 -15.39 -12.42
C PRO A 23 5.80 -14.68 -12.79
N GLY A 24 5.75 -13.48 -13.39
CA GLY A 24 6.93 -12.66 -13.69
C GLY A 24 7.59 -12.01 -12.47
N THR A 25 6.97 -12.08 -11.29
CA THR A 25 7.52 -11.50 -10.05
C THR A 25 8.62 -12.36 -9.44
N LYS A 26 9.74 -11.74 -9.06
CA LYS A 26 10.96 -12.46 -8.65
C LYS A 26 11.15 -12.63 -7.14
N HIS A 27 10.66 -11.67 -6.35
CA HIS A 27 11.02 -11.56 -4.93
C HIS A 27 9.83 -11.61 -3.98
N VAL A 28 8.63 -11.31 -4.48
CA VAL A 28 7.39 -11.29 -3.71
C VAL A 28 6.33 -11.88 -4.60
N LYS A 29 5.62 -12.89 -4.10
CA LYS A 29 4.56 -13.59 -4.83
C LYS A 29 3.34 -13.78 -3.95
N VAL A 30 2.18 -13.37 -4.44
CA VAL A 30 0.89 -13.68 -3.79
C VAL A 30 0.47 -15.09 -4.18
N LEU A 31 0.19 -15.94 -3.19
CA LEU A 31 -0.22 -17.34 -3.37
C LEU A 31 -1.73 -17.54 -3.31
N THR A 32 -2.48 -16.56 -2.80
CA THR A 32 -3.94 -16.61 -2.69
C THR A 32 -4.61 -16.55 -4.06
N ASP A 33 -5.68 -17.33 -4.27
CA ASP A 33 -6.48 -17.28 -5.51
C ASP A 33 -7.20 -15.93 -5.64
N LEU A 34 -6.90 -15.20 -6.72
CA LEU A 34 -7.39 -13.85 -6.99
C LEU A 34 -8.56 -13.80 -7.97
N LYS A 35 -9.19 -14.93 -8.34
CA LYS A 35 -10.33 -14.96 -9.30
C LYS A 35 -11.44 -13.96 -8.98
N LYS A 36 -11.72 -13.71 -7.70
CA LYS A 36 -12.72 -12.73 -7.24
C LYS A 36 -12.44 -11.29 -7.69
N TYR A 37 -11.20 -10.96 -8.02
CA TYR A 37 -10.80 -9.64 -8.50
C TYR A 37 -11.00 -9.46 -10.00
N TYR A 38 -11.42 -10.50 -10.71
CA TYR A 38 -11.72 -10.46 -12.12
C TYR A 38 -13.22 -10.57 -12.35
N ASP A 39 -13.73 -9.77 -13.27
CA ASP A 39 -15.05 -9.92 -13.82
C ASP A 39 -15.09 -11.20 -14.69
N PRO A 40 -15.99 -12.17 -14.41
CA PRO A 40 -15.99 -13.46 -15.11
C PRO A 40 -16.27 -13.36 -16.62
N ASP A 41 -17.01 -12.33 -17.04
CA ASP A 41 -17.50 -12.18 -18.41
C ASP A 41 -16.49 -11.43 -19.28
N THR A 42 -15.79 -10.46 -18.70
CA THR A 42 -14.83 -9.59 -19.41
C THR A 42 -13.37 -9.96 -19.14
N GLY A 43 -13.08 -10.68 -18.07
CA GLY A 43 -11.71 -10.97 -17.60
C GLY A 43 -10.96 -9.74 -17.13
N LEU A 44 -11.63 -8.59 -16.99
CA LEU A 44 -11.04 -7.33 -16.50
C LEU A 44 -11.12 -7.26 -14.98
N ILE A 45 -10.30 -6.38 -14.38
CA ILE A 45 -10.32 -6.16 -12.94
C ILE A 45 -11.69 -5.60 -12.53
N ALA A 46 -12.42 -6.33 -11.68
CA ALA A 46 -13.70 -5.90 -11.16
C ALA A 46 -13.53 -4.66 -10.25
N GLY A 47 -14.44 -3.69 -10.38
CA GLY A 47 -14.40 -2.49 -9.55
C GLY A 47 -14.70 -2.80 -8.08
N THR A 48 -13.82 -2.40 -7.15
CA THR A 48 -14.05 -2.56 -5.71
C THR A 48 -15.19 -1.65 -5.23
N SER A 49 -16.41 -2.19 -5.08
CA SER A 49 -17.57 -1.45 -4.57
C SER A 49 -17.86 -1.71 -3.08
N ARG A 50 -17.13 -2.64 -2.45
CA ARG A 50 -17.29 -3.02 -1.03
C ARG A 50 -15.94 -3.03 -0.32
N LYS A 51 -15.93 -2.75 0.98
CA LYS A 51 -14.78 -2.99 1.84
C LYS A 51 -14.46 -4.49 1.77
N GLU A 52 -13.37 -4.84 1.11
CA GLU A 52 -12.86 -6.20 1.08
C GLU A 52 -11.64 -6.26 2.00
N GLU A 53 -11.87 -6.81 3.19
CA GLU A 53 -10.78 -7.29 4.02
C GLU A 53 -10.50 -8.73 3.61
N GLU A 54 -9.25 -9.02 3.27
CA GLU A 54 -8.80 -10.38 3.02
C GLU A 54 -7.45 -10.63 3.68
N THR A 55 -7.14 -11.91 3.91
CA THR A 55 -5.79 -12.32 4.29
C THR A 55 -5.14 -12.96 3.07
N LEU A 56 -4.11 -12.30 2.56
CA LEU A 56 -3.25 -12.79 1.51
C LEU A 56 -2.11 -13.61 2.10
N LEU A 57 -1.84 -14.76 1.52
CA LEU A 57 -0.59 -15.49 1.75
C LEU A 57 0.42 -15.00 0.73
N VAL A 58 1.54 -14.49 1.22
CA VAL A 58 2.60 -13.91 0.38
C VAL A 58 3.91 -14.63 0.65
N GLU A 59 4.49 -15.18 -0.40
CA GLU A 59 5.86 -15.70 -0.38
C GLU A 59 6.83 -14.56 -0.67
N VAL A 60 7.87 -14.46 0.15
CA VAL A 60 8.93 -13.46 0.00
C VAL A 60 10.28 -14.17 -0.02
N LYS A 61 11.07 -13.89 -1.06
CA LYS A 61 12.44 -14.37 -1.21
C LYS A 61 13.42 -13.40 -0.57
N LEU A 62 13.85 -13.71 0.64
CA LEU A 62 14.85 -12.94 1.38
C LEU A 62 16.25 -13.56 1.22
N PRO A 63 17.34 -12.83 1.52
CA PRO A 63 18.71 -13.38 1.48
C PRO A 63 18.92 -14.64 2.36
N GLY A 64 18.10 -14.78 3.41
CA GLY A 64 18.10 -15.92 4.33
C GLY A 64 17.17 -17.07 3.91
N GLY A 65 16.57 -17.02 2.73
CA GLY A 65 15.63 -18.03 2.23
C GLY A 65 14.23 -17.47 1.96
N GLU A 66 13.38 -18.34 1.44
CA GLU A 66 11.97 -18.05 1.17
C GLU A 66 11.15 -18.11 2.47
N ARG A 67 10.21 -17.19 2.62
CA ARG A 67 9.32 -17.11 3.78
C ARG A 67 7.91 -16.78 3.34
N GLU A 68 6.95 -17.45 3.97
CA GLU A 68 5.54 -17.10 3.83
C GLU A 68 5.13 -16.11 4.93
N ILE A 69 4.39 -15.08 4.53
CA ILE A 69 3.89 -14.02 5.40
C ILE A 69 2.39 -13.87 5.15
N GLN A 70 1.62 -13.77 6.22
CA GLN A 70 0.21 -13.40 6.15
C GLN A 70 0.10 -11.88 6.10
N VAL A 71 -0.45 -11.38 4.99
CA VAL A 71 -0.70 -9.96 4.78
C VAL A 71 -2.21 -9.75 4.86
N ARG A 72 -2.66 -9.01 5.85
CA ARG A 72 -4.04 -8.52 5.88
C ARG A 72 -4.16 -7.35 4.92
N TRP A 73 -4.88 -7.58 3.85
CA TRP A 73 -5.12 -6.59 2.83
C TRP A 73 -6.46 -5.91 3.11
N ILE A 74 -6.44 -4.59 3.32
CA ILE A 74 -7.65 -3.83 3.59
C ILE A 74 -7.89 -2.87 2.44
N ASP A 75 -8.71 -3.29 1.48
CA ASP A 75 -9.20 -2.36 0.47
C ASP A 75 -10.29 -1.49 1.08
N THR A 76 -9.89 -0.28 1.46
CA THR A 76 -10.79 0.74 1.99
C THR A 76 -11.32 1.61 0.86
N PRO A 77 -12.64 1.90 0.83
CA PRO A 77 -13.17 2.91 -0.05
C PRO A 77 -12.57 4.27 0.33
N GLY A 78 -12.26 5.12 -0.66
CA GLY A 78 -11.69 6.45 -0.40
C GLY A 78 -12.57 7.33 0.49
N GLU A 79 -13.89 7.13 0.42
CA GLU A 79 -14.89 7.74 1.30
C GLU A 79 -14.63 7.47 2.79
N ALA A 80 -14.02 6.33 3.14
CA ALA A 80 -13.64 6.04 4.52
C ALA A 80 -12.59 7.02 5.07
N TRP A 81 -11.85 7.68 4.19
CA TRP A 81 -10.77 8.62 4.50
C TRP A 81 -11.13 10.06 4.13
N GLU A 82 -12.34 10.30 3.61
CA GLU A 82 -12.82 11.63 3.29
C GLU A 82 -13.02 12.49 4.55
N LYS A 83 -12.79 13.80 4.37
CA LYS A 83 -12.95 14.81 5.44
C LYS A 83 -14.38 14.92 5.96
N SER A 84 -15.37 14.59 5.13
CA SER A 84 -16.80 14.67 5.47
C SER A 84 -17.21 13.74 6.61
N LYS A 85 -16.37 12.73 6.96
CA LYS A 85 -16.61 11.71 8.00
C LYS A 85 -17.91 10.90 7.87
N GLU A 86 -18.74 11.18 6.88
CA GLU A 86 -20.04 10.54 6.67
C GLU A 86 -19.91 9.02 6.60
N TRP A 87 -18.90 8.51 5.90
CA TRP A 87 -18.63 7.07 5.86
C TRP A 87 -18.23 6.52 7.23
N GLN A 88 -17.35 7.21 7.95
CA GLN A 88 -16.88 6.78 9.27
C GLN A 88 -18.03 6.73 10.28
N GLU A 89 -18.98 7.66 10.17
CA GLU A 89 -20.16 7.76 11.04
C GLU A 89 -21.21 6.71 10.67
N THR A 90 -21.50 6.53 9.38
CA THR A 90 -22.52 5.56 8.91
C THR A 90 -22.03 4.11 8.90
N LYS A 91 -20.72 3.89 8.86
CA LYS A 91 -20.06 2.56 8.88
C LYS A 91 -19.15 2.37 10.09
N LEU A 92 -19.58 2.85 11.25
CA LEU A 92 -18.78 2.87 12.48
C LEU A 92 -18.15 1.51 12.84
N ALA A 93 -18.91 0.42 12.78
CA ALA A 93 -18.38 -0.92 13.10
C ALA A 93 -17.26 -1.34 12.12
N ALA A 94 -17.41 -1.02 10.83
CA ALA A 94 -16.41 -1.34 9.83
C ALA A 94 -15.14 -0.48 10.01
N TRP A 95 -15.31 0.79 10.39
CA TRP A 95 -14.23 1.71 10.71
C TRP A 95 -13.46 1.29 11.96
N GLN A 96 -14.16 0.95 13.04
CA GLN A 96 -13.56 0.42 14.28
C GLN A 96 -12.81 -0.89 14.03
N GLY A 97 -13.32 -1.74 13.13
CA GLY A 97 -12.62 -2.94 12.67
C GLY A 97 -11.27 -2.61 12.04
N ILE A 98 -11.22 -1.64 11.11
CA ILE A 98 -9.97 -1.18 10.47
C ILE A 98 -8.98 -0.69 11.53
N GLN A 99 -9.44 0.18 12.44
CA GLN A 99 -8.58 0.71 13.51
C GLN A 99 -8.04 -0.39 14.41
N THR A 100 -8.87 -1.39 14.74
CA THR A 100 -8.47 -2.52 15.59
C THR A 100 -7.40 -3.37 14.93
N GLU A 101 -7.55 -3.67 13.65
CA GLU A 101 -6.57 -4.46 12.89
C GLU A 101 -5.25 -3.72 12.72
N VAL A 102 -5.31 -2.42 12.38
CA VAL A 102 -4.12 -1.56 12.31
C VAL A 102 -3.36 -1.55 13.64
N ARG A 103 -4.06 -1.35 14.76
CA ARG A 103 -3.44 -1.31 16.11
C ARG A 103 -2.74 -2.62 16.50
N LYS A 104 -3.26 -3.76 16.02
CA LYS A 104 -2.72 -5.10 16.30
C LYS A 104 -1.67 -5.55 15.28
N SER A 105 -1.48 -4.80 14.20
CA SER A 105 -0.55 -5.17 13.14
C SER A 105 0.91 -4.97 13.57
N GLN A 106 1.80 -5.79 13.01
CA GLN A 106 3.25 -5.59 13.20
C GLN A 106 3.77 -4.48 12.28
N ALA A 107 3.20 -4.38 11.08
CA ALA A 107 3.55 -3.36 10.11
C ALA A 107 2.32 -2.83 9.37
N VAL A 108 2.37 -1.57 8.97
CA VAL A 108 1.38 -0.92 8.11
C VAL A 108 2.06 -0.41 6.85
N LEU A 109 1.49 -0.73 5.68
CA LEU A 109 1.89 -0.16 4.39
C LEU A 109 0.78 0.76 3.89
N LEU A 110 1.09 2.04 3.76
CA LEU A 110 0.23 3.04 3.15
C LEU A 110 0.61 3.25 1.68
N LEU A 111 -0.36 3.04 0.80
CA LEU A 111 -0.27 3.39 -0.62
C LEU A 111 -0.85 4.79 -0.83
N LEU A 112 -0.06 5.71 -1.37
CA LEU A 112 -0.46 7.08 -1.72
C LEU A 112 -0.48 7.28 -3.23
N PRO A 113 -1.45 8.04 -3.77
CA PRO A 113 -1.42 8.43 -5.18
C PRO A 113 -0.27 9.41 -5.43
N PRO A 114 0.18 9.54 -6.69
CA PRO A 114 1.16 10.56 -7.04
C PRO A 114 0.57 11.97 -6.99
N GLN A 115 1.39 12.96 -6.65
CA GLN A 115 0.96 14.37 -6.49
C GLN A 115 0.28 14.95 -7.74
N ARG A 116 0.64 14.49 -8.95
CA ARG A 116 0.14 15.02 -10.23
C ARG A 116 -1.10 14.28 -10.77
N ILE A 117 -1.50 13.24 -10.04
CA ILE A 117 -2.44 12.12 -10.34
C ILE A 117 -3.91 12.38 -10.31
N THR A 118 -4.32 13.61 -10.51
CA THR A 118 -5.42 14.06 -9.68
C THR A 118 -6.01 15.22 -10.45
N THR A 119 -7.29 15.07 -10.76
CA THR A 119 -8.05 15.65 -11.88
C THR A 119 -7.85 17.16 -12.10
N GLU A 120 -8.39 17.75 -13.16
CA GLU A 120 -8.39 19.23 -13.33
C GLU A 120 -8.84 20.01 -12.08
N GLU A 121 -9.65 19.40 -11.21
CA GLU A 121 -10.06 19.98 -9.93
C GLU A 121 -8.99 19.97 -8.84
N GLU A 122 -8.08 19.01 -8.83
CA GLU A 122 -7.01 18.94 -7.82
C GLU A 122 -5.78 19.73 -8.23
N LEU A 123 -5.56 19.95 -9.53
CA LEU A 123 -4.67 21.00 -10.03
C LEU A 123 -5.06 22.39 -9.48
N ARG A 124 -6.36 22.61 -9.16
CA ARG A 124 -6.83 23.84 -8.50
C ARG A 124 -6.55 23.90 -7.00
N ARG A 125 -6.08 22.80 -6.38
CA ARG A 125 -5.77 22.71 -4.94
C ARG A 125 -4.37 22.11 -4.73
N PRO A 126 -3.30 22.93 -4.84
CA PRO A 126 -1.92 22.47 -4.68
C PRO A 126 -1.65 21.72 -3.37
N ASP A 127 -2.42 22.03 -2.32
CA ASP A 127 -2.29 21.43 -0.99
C ASP A 127 -3.11 20.14 -0.80
N ALA A 128 -3.87 19.68 -1.81
CA ALA A 128 -4.75 18.51 -1.67
C ALA A 128 -3.95 17.27 -1.24
N TRP A 129 -2.83 17.00 -1.90
CA TRP A 129 -1.95 15.89 -1.58
C TRP A 129 -1.33 16.01 -0.18
N THR A 130 -0.83 17.20 0.17
CA THR A 130 -0.22 17.47 1.50
C THR A 130 -1.25 17.32 2.62
N ASN A 131 -2.48 17.80 2.40
CA ASN A 131 -3.58 17.65 3.34
C ASN A 131 -3.98 16.18 3.51
N ASN A 132 -4.00 15.41 2.42
CA ASN A 132 -4.26 13.98 2.48
C ASN A 132 -3.19 13.25 3.29
N LEU A 133 -1.91 13.53 3.02
CA LEU A 133 -0.80 12.99 3.81
C LEU A 133 -0.94 13.37 5.29
N ALA A 134 -1.28 14.62 5.60
CA ALA A 134 -1.48 15.06 6.98
C ALA A 134 -2.62 14.28 7.68
N SER A 135 -3.72 13.98 6.98
CA SER A 135 -4.79 13.13 7.49
C SER A 135 -4.32 11.70 7.79
N TRP A 136 -3.49 11.11 6.92
CA TRP A 136 -2.87 9.80 7.18
C TRP A 136 -1.93 9.82 8.37
N LEU A 137 -1.11 10.85 8.51
CA LEU A 137 -0.21 11.02 9.67
C LEU A 137 -1.00 11.17 10.97
N GLN A 138 -2.11 11.91 10.96
CA GLN A 138 -3.00 12.01 12.11
C GLN A 138 -3.61 10.66 12.48
N PHE A 139 -4.04 9.88 11.48
CA PHE A 139 -4.53 8.52 11.69
C PHE A 139 -3.47 7.63 12.33
N PHE A 140 -2.23 7.68 11.86
CA PHE A 140 -1.13 6.91 12.45
C PHE A 140 -0.85 7.32 13.89
N ASN A 141 -0.84 8.62 14.18
CA ASN A 141 -0.65 9.09 15.55
C ASN A 141 -1.72 8.55 16.52
N GLN A 142 -2.95 8.39 16.05
CA GLN A 142 -4.07 7.90 16.85
C GLN A 142 -4.14 6.36 16.94
N ASN A 143 -3.65 5.63 15.92
CA ASN A 143 -3.94 4.21 15.77
C ASN A 143 -2.70 3.31 15.67
N CYS A 144 -1.51 3.87 15.56
CA CYS A 144 -0.28 3.11 15.32
C CYS A 144 0.75 3.21 16.46
N ALA A 145 0.34 3.58 17.67
CA ALA A 145 1.25 3.72 18.81
C ALA A 145 2.06 2.44 19.13
N THR A 146 1.50 1.26 18.82
CA THR A 146 2.11 -0.06 19.04
C THR A 146 2.66 -0.69 17.76
N VAL A 147 2.47 -0.08 16.60
CA VAL A 147 2.91 -0.61 15.31
C VAL A 147 4.41 -0.38 15.18
N GLN A 148 5.17 -1.44 14.89
CA GLN A 148 6.63 -1.37 14.85
C GLN A 148 7.17 -0.74 13.57
N HIS A 149 6.44 -0.92 12.47
CA HIS A 149 6.89 -0.51 11.14
C HIS A 149 5.77 0.19 10.37
N ILE A 150 6.02 1.41 9.91
CA ILE A 150 5.13 2.13 9.00
C ILE A 150 5.91 2.37 7.71
N LEU A 151 5.37 1.88 6.60
CA LEU A 151 5.92 2.06 5.27
C LEU A 151 4.96 2.94 4.47
N ILE A 152 5.50 3.93 3.78
CA ILE A 152 4.74 4.80 2.89
C ILE A 152 5.28 4.57 1.48
N SER A 153 4.39 4.22 0.56
CA SER A 153 4.71 3.98 -0.84
C SER A 153 3.91 4.91 -1.73
N ILE A 154 4.61 5.75 -2.49
CA ILE A 154 4.00 6.55 -3.55
C ILE A 154 3.80 5.63 -4.75
N HIS A 155 2.54 5.32 -5.03
CA HIS A 155 2.17 4.34 -6.03
C HIS A 155 2.02 4.98 -7.42
N LYS A 156 1.99 4.15 -8.47
CA LYS A 156 1.94 4.56 -9.89
C LYS A 156 3.11 5.46 -10.32
N ALA A 157 4.32 5.04 -9.95
CA ALA A 157 5.57 5.74 -10.24
C ALA A 157 5.79 6.01 -11.74
N ASP A 158 5.34 5.09 -12.58
CA ASP A 158 5.36 5.18 -14.05
C ASP A 158 4.73 6.46 -14.61
N LEU A 159 3.83 7.09 -13.85
CA LEU A 159 3.14 8.28 -14.31
C LEU A 159 3.87 9.59 -13.99
N PHE A 160 4.94 9.56 -13.19
CA PHE A 160 5.68 10.77 -12.82
C PHE A 160 7.21 10.61 -12.79
N CYS A 161 7.73 9.39 -12.94
CA CYS A 161 9.17 9.16 -13.10
C CYS A 161 9.46 8.10 -14.17
N ASP A 162 10.65 8.16 -14.75
CA ASP A 162 11.17 7.06 -15.57
C ASP A 162 11.56 5.91 -14.63
N PHE A 163 10.61 5.00 -14.42
CA PHE A 163 10.80 3.84 -13.56
C PHE A 163 11.99 2.97 -13.99
N GLN A 164 12.30 2.88 -15.29
CA GLN A 164 13.42 2.04 -15.76
C GLN A 164 14.77 2.66 -15.42
N ALA A 165 14.89 3.98 -15.55
CA ALA A 165 16.07 4.71 -15.10
C ALA A 165 16.22 4.65 -13.57
N GLU A 166 15.11 4.85 -12.84
CA GLU A 166 15.09 4.84 -11.37
C GLU A 166 15.40 3.45 -10.82
N ALA A 167 14.81 2.39 -11.37
CA ALA A 167 15.09 1.01 -10.94
C ALA A 167 16.55 0.58 -11.16
N LYS A 168 17.23 1.14 -12.18
CA LYS A 168 18.67 0.93 -12.38
C LYS A 168 19.52 1.64 -11.33
N ARG A 169 19.08 2.82 -10.88
CA ARG A 169 19.74 3.60 -9.83
C ARG A 169 19.56 2.97 -8.44
N TRP A 170 18.36 2.45 -8.16
CA TRP A 170 17.95 1.96 -6.84
C TRP A 170 17.87 0.44 -6.77
N ARG A 171 18.75 -0.26 -7.51
CA ARG A 171 18.73 -1.73 -7.59
C ARG A 171 18.71 -2.33 -6.19
N TYR A 172 17.67 -3.09 -5.90
CA TYR A 172 17.59 -3.91 -4.71
C TYR A 172 18.68 -4.98 -4.78
N GLU A 173 19.81 -4.74 -4.12
CA GLU A 173 20.87 -5.73 -3.97
C GLU A 173 20.58 -6.59 -2.74
N GLN A 174 20.40 -7.90 -2.96
CA GLN A 174 20.35 -8.90 -1.90
C GLN A 174 21.73 -9.13 -1.29
N SER A 175 22.41 -8.07 -0.83
CA SER A 175 23.68 -8.23 -0.12
C SER A 175 23.38 -8.79 1.28
N LYS A 176 24.05 -9.89 1.64
CA LYS A 176 23.92 -10.52 2.97
C LYS A 176 24.38 -9.61 4.12
N GLY A 177 24.96 -8.45 3.81
CA GLY A 177 25.65 -7.58 4.77
C GLY A 177 24.89 -6.33 5.20
N MET A 178 23.95 -5.82 4.40
CA MET A 178 23.23 -4.59 4.76
C MET A 178 21.81 -4.86 5.23
N ARG A 179 21.53 -4.45 6.47
CA ARG A 179 20.15 -4.31 6.94
C ARG A 179 19.52 -3.12 6.22
N TRP A 180 18.23 -3.19 5.89
CA TRP A 180 17.50 -2.09 5.24
C TRP A 180 17.67 -0.74 5.96
N ILE A 181 17.84 -0.77 7.30
CA ILE A 181 18.17 0.39 8.15
C ILE A 181 19.52 1.06 7.81
N GLU A 182 20.50 0.29 7.36
CA GLU A 182 21.84 0.77 7.01
C GLU A 182 21.83 1.44 5.63
N TYR A 183 20.90 1.06 4.73
CA TYR A 183 20.76 1.66 3.40
C TYR A 183 20.42 3.16 3.44
N ASN A 184 19.62 3.61 4.43
CA ASN A 184 19.32 5.04 4.63
C ASN A 184 20.54 5.86 5.08
N ARG A 185 21.57 5.22 5.64
CA ARG A 185 22.80 5.90 6.08
C ARG A 185 23.68 6.28 4.89
N ASP A 186 23.69 5.45 3.85
CA ASP A 186 24.57 5.62 2.70
C ASP A 186 24.00 6.57 1.64
N LEU A 187 22.72 6.95 1.74
CA LEU A 187 22.12 8.00 0.90
C LEU A 187 22.64 9.41 1.20
N GLN A 188 23.34 9.61 2.31
CA GLN A 188 24.01 10.89 2.60
C GLN A 188 25.34 11.08 1.86
N HIS A 189 25.81 10.09 1.10
CA HIS A 189 27.15 10.12 0.47
C HIS A 189 27.13 10.16 -1.07
N ILE A 190 25.97 10.32 -1.69
CA ILE A 190 25.88 10.55 -3.14
C ILE A 190 25.57 12.03 -3.37
N ASN A 191 26.63 12.86 -3.32
CA ASN A 191 26.67 14.22 -3.87
C ASN A 191 27.28 14.17 -5.27
#